data_AF-A0A9C6T805-F1
#
_entry.id   AF-A0A9C6T805-F1
#
_cell.length_a   1.000
_cell.length_b   1.000
_cell.length_c   1.000
_cell.angle_alpha   90.00
_cell.angle_beta   90.00
_cell.angle_gamma   90.00
#
_symmetry.space_group_name_H-M   'P 1'
#
loop_
_entity.id
_entity.type
_entity.pdbx_description
1 polymer ?
#
loop_
_entity_poly.entity_id
_entity_poly.type
_entity_poly.pdbx_seq_one_letter_code
_entity_poly.pdbx_strand_id
1 'polypeptide(L)'
;MGDKGKRRAIAATLIGSYFKERTMTGSQPTLKSVLASKQVKHKVKLGLARWIIDAQILFNAIQSPYFQPALDGVAAIGPSFKGPSYDEMRVHLLADLKKECQLLVEGYRSSWKKTGCTLMADGWTDQRQHTLINFLVYYPTCMSFVKSVDAFDMIKTADTLFKLFAEVIEWVGSSNIVHVVTDNATNYVSAGKLIHEKYPNIFWSPCAAHCINLILKDIASLPHIADLASRASKVTVFVYNHMIFLSWLRKRKE
;
A
#
# COMPACT_ATOMS: atom_id res chain seq x y z
N MET A 1 -25.92 -21.12 -35.66
CA MET A 1 -26.99 -20.51 -34.85
C MET A 1 -26.73 -20.89 -33.40
N GLY A 2 -26.53 -19.89 -32.52
CA GLY A 2 -26.47 -20.01 -31.05
C GLY A 2 -25.21 -20.68 -30.47
N ASP A 3 -24.56 -20.21 -29.41
CA ASP A 3 -24.67 -18.98 -28.64
C ASP A 3 -23.31 -18.80 -27.93
N LYS A 4 -22.76 -17.58 -27.97
CA LYS A 4 -21.45 -17.24 -27.38
C LYS A 4 -21.68 -16.85 -25.93
N GLY A 5 -21.41 -17.77 -25.01
CA GLY A 5 -21.34 -17.48 -23.57
C GLY A 5 -20.21 -16.50 -23.26
N LYS A 6 -20.51 -15.19 -23.28
CA LYS A 6 -19.65 -14.13 -22.74
C LYS A 6 -19.43 -14.38 -21.25
N ARG A 7 -18.24 -14.85 -20.86
CA ARG A 7 -17.78 -14.79 -19.48
C ARG A 7 -17.70 -13.32 -19.06
N ARG A 8 -18.62 -12.90 -18.18
CA ARG A 8 -18.59 -11.57 -17.54
C ARG A 8 -17.31 -11.45 -16.71
N ALA A 9 -16.59 -10.36 -16.91
CA ALA A 9 -15.53 -9.94 -16.01
C ALA A 9 -16.12 -9.78 -14.61
N ILE A 10 -15.55 -10.46 -13.63
CA ILE A 10 -15.90 -10.30 -12.22
C ILE A 10 -15.23 -8.99 -11.80
N ALA A 11 -15.97 -7.89 -11.90
CA ALA A 11 -15.61 -6.65 -11.24
C ALA A 11 -15.56 -6.93 -9.74
N ALA A 12 -14.55 -6.41 -9.04
CA ALA A 12 -14.54 -6.38 -7.59
C ALA A 12 -15.90 -5.90 -7.10
N THR A 13 -16.55 -6.70 -6.26
CA THR A 13 -17.85 -6.42 -5.69
C THR A 13 -17.71 -5.25 -4.74
N LEU A 14 -17.76 -4.00 -5.25
CA LEU A 14 -17.81 -2.80 -4.44
C LEU A 14 -18.94 -2.91 -3.42
N ILE A 15 -18.74 -2.43 -2.19
CA ILE A 15 -19.77 -2.41 -1.12
C ILE A 15 -21.10 -1.81 -1.63
N GLY A 16 -21.06 -0.87 -2.58
CA GLY A 16 -22.24 -0.31 -3.26
C GLY A 16 -23.10 -1.30 -4.05
N SER A 17 -22.64 -2.54 -4.25
CA SER A 17 -23.42 -3.62 -4.88
C SER A 17 -24.39 -4.32 -3.92
N TYR A 18 -24.10 -4.32 -2.60
CA TYR A 18 -24.97 -4.93 -1.59
C TYR A 18 -26.01 -3.96 -1.05
N PHE A 19 -25.64 -2.68 -0.90
CA PHE A 19 -26.55 -1.62 -0.46
C PHE A 19 -26.41 -0.44 -1.41
N LYS A 20 -27.54 0.03 -1.97
CA LYS A 20 -27.56 1.30 -2.71
C LYS A 20 -27.07 2.42 -1.80
N GLU A 21 -26.08 3.21 -2.26
CA GLU A 21 -25.64 4.43 -1.58
C GLU A 21 -26.83 5.37 -1.35
N ARG A 22 -27.18 5.61 -0.09
CA ARG A 22 -28.37 6.39 0.27
C ARG A 22 -28.05 7.88 0.47
N THR A 23 -26.78 8.25 0.33
CA THR A 23 -26.24 9.59 0.63
C THR A 23 -25.61 10.30 -0.58
N MET A 24 -25.77 9.78 -1.80
CA MET A 24 -25.44 10.51 -3.03
C MET A 24 -26.23 11.81 -3.15
N THR A 25 -25.62 12.83 -3.77
CA THR A 25 -26.32 14.07 -4.18
C THR A 25 -27.53 13.70 -5.06
N GLY A 26 -28.74 13.96 -4.56
CA GLY A 26 -30.00 13.64 -5.24
C GLY A 26 -30.79 12.44 -4.66
N SER A 27 -30.22 11.69 -3.71
CA SER A 27 -30.94 10.60 -3.04
C SER A 27 -32.05 11.12 -2.10
N GLN A 28 -33.25 10.55 -2.20
CA GLN A 28 -34.38 10.93 -1.35
C GLN A 28 -34.10 10.55 0.12
N PRO A 29 -34.09 11.52 1.05
CA PRO A 29 -33.86 11.23 2.46
C PRO A 29 -35.04 10.47 3.07
N THR A 30 -34.75 9.54 3.99
CA THR A 30 -35.80 8.80 4.70
C THR A 30 -36.56 9.72 5.65
N LEU A 31 -37.86 9.46 5.87
CA LEU A 31 -38.70 10.24 6.79
C LEU A 31 -38.04 10.40 8.18
N LYS A 32 -37.44 9.32 8.69
CA LYS A 32 -36.69 9.33 9.97
C LYS A 32 -35.49 10.29 9.95
N SER A 33 -34.76 10.37 8.83
CA SER A 33 -33.60 11.26 8.70
C SER A 33 -33.98 12.75 8.58
N VAL A 34 -35.13 13.03 7.96
CA VAL A 34 -35.71 14.37 7.83
C VAL A 34 -36.24 14.85 9.18
N LEU A 35 -36.90 13.96 9.92
CA LEU A 35 -37.48 14.24 11.25
C LEU A 35 -36.43 14.25 12.38
N ALA A 36 -35.21 13.76 12.14
CA ALA A 36 -34.15 13.76 13.14
C ALA A 36 -33.65 15.19 13.45
N SER A 37 -33.78 15.58 14.72
CA SER A 37 -33.35 16.91 15.18
C SER A 37 -31.85 17.11 15.04
N LYS A 38 -31.42 18.38 14.97
CA LYS A 38 -29.99 18.75 14.96
C LYS A 38 -29.24 18.17 16.17
N GLN A 39 -29.88 18.11 17.34
CA GLN A 39 -29.31 17.52 18.55
C GLN A 39 -29.09 16.01 18.43
N VAL A 40 -30.02 15.26 17.83
CA VAL A 40 -29.85 13.82 17.58
C VAL A 40 -28.70 13.57 16.62
N LYS A 41 -28.63 14.33 15.52
CA LYS A 41 -27.51 14.26 14.55
C LYS A 41 -26.18 14.59 15.22
N HIS A 42 -26.14 15.60 16.08
CA HIS A 42 -24.95 15.93 16.86
C HIS A 42 -24.54 14.78 17.80
N LYS A 43 -25.47 14.18 18.53
CA LYS A 43 -25.15 13.08 19.46
C LYS A 43 -24.51 11.88 18.74
N VAL A 44 -25.01 11.51 17.56
CA VAL A 44 -24.42 10.45 16.74
C VAL A 44 -23.00 10.81 16.31
N LYS A 45 -22.80 12.02 15.77
CA LYS A 45 -21.47 12.50 15.38
C LYS A 45 -20.49 12.54 16.55
N LEU A 46 -20.96 12.97 17.72
CA LEU A 46 -20.14 13.01 18.94
C LEU A 46 -19.77 11.61 19.42
N GLY A 47 -20.68 10.63 19.34
CA GLY A 47 -20.40 9.23 19.65
C GLY A 47 -19.31 8.64 18.74
N LEU A 48 -19.41 8.90 17.43
CA LEU A 48 -18.39 8.46 16.48
C LEU A 48 -17.04 9.13 16.71
N ALA A 49 -17.04 10.44 16.99
CA ALA A 49 -15.82 11.18 17.33
C ALA A 49 -15.15 10.64 18.60
N ARG A 50 -15.93 10.29 19.63
CA ARG A 50 -15.40 9.67 20.85
C ARG A 50 -14.68 8.36 20.54
N TRP A 51 -15.30 7.47 19.76
CA TRP A 51 -14.68 6.20 19.37
C TRP A 51 -13.39 6.40 18.55
N ILE A 52 -13.39 7.32 17.58
CA ILE A 52 -12.21 7.64 16.75
C ILE A 52 -11.05 8.14 17.63
N ILE A 53 -11.32 9.05 18.56
CA ILE A 53 -10.30 9.63 19.43
C ILE A 53 -9.75 8.58 20.40
N ASP A 54 -10.63 7.81 21.03
CA ASP A 54 -10.27 6.75 21.97
C ASP A 54 -9.42 5.66 21.30
N ALA A 55 -9.81 5.24 20.10
CA ALA A 55 -9.08 4.25 19.30
C ALA A 55 -7.84 4.80 18.57
N GLN A 56 -7.48 6.08 18.79
CA GLN A 56 -6.36 6.76 18.14
C GLN A 56 -6.38 6.69 16.61
N ILE A 57 -7.59 6.68 16.03
CA ILE A 57 -7.78 6.66 14.59
C ILE A 57 -7.54 8.08 14.06
N LEU A 58 -6.65 8.21 13.05
CA LEU A 58 -6.38 9.48 12.41
C LEU A 58 -7.66 10.07 11.81
N PHE A 59 -7.88 11.38 11.96
CA PHE A 59 -9.11 12.03 11.47
C PHE A 59 -9.32 11.92 9.96
N ASN A 60 -8.25 11.75 9.18
CA ASN A 60 -8.35 11.52 7.74
C ASN A 60 -9.02 10.17 7.39
N ALA A 61 -9.14 9.22 8.32
CA ALA A 61 -9.82 7.94 8.09
C ALA A 61 -11.29 8.11 7.67
N ILE A 62 -11.95 9.19 8.08
CA ILE A 62 -13.34 9.49 7.67
C ILE A 62 -13.46 9.85 6.19
N GLN A 63 -12.34 10.20 5.53
CA GLN A 63 -12.29 10.47 4.09
C GLN A 63 -12.15 9.18 3.26
N SER A 64 -12.05 8.02 3.91
CA SER A 64 -12.03 6.73 3.23
C SER A 64 -13.27 6.55 2.37
N PRO A 65 -13.14 6.05 1.12
CA PRO A 65 -14.29 5.76 0.27
C PRO A 65 -15.24 4.71 0.88
N TYR A 66 -14.78 3.94 1.88
CA TYR A 66 -15.57 2.93 2.57
C TYR A 66 -16.33 3.48 3.79
N PHE A 67 -16.03 4.69 4.25
CA PHE A 67 -16.57 5.23 5.51
C PHE A 67 -18.09 5.47 5.44
N GLN A 68 -18.55 6.23 4.44
CA GLN A 68 -19.98 6.51 4.29
C GLN A 68 -20.78 5.26 3.90
N PRO A 69 -20.32 4.39 2.97
CA PRO A 69 -20.99 3.12 2.67
C PRO A 69 -21.14 2.20 3.89
N ALA A 70 -20.15 2.14 4.79
CA ALA A 70 -20.26 1.36 6.02
C ALA A 70 -21.39 1.89 6.94
N LEU A 71 -21.49 3.21 7.12
CA LEU A 71 -22.57 3.83 7.89
C LEU A 71 -23.95 3.61 7.24
N ASP A 72 -24.02 3.72 5.92
CA ASP A 72 -25.25 3.48 5.15
C ASP A 72 -25.72 2.02 5.29
N GLY A 73 -24.80 1.05 5.29
CA GLY A 73 -25.09 -0.37 5.54
C GLY A 73 -25.65 -0.62 6.94
N VAL A 74 -25.01 -0.06 7.97
CA VAL A 74 -25.50 -0.13 9.36
C VAL A 74 -26.90 0.48 9.48
N ALA A 75 -27.11 1.66 8.88
CA ALA A 75 -28.39 2.35 8.90
C ALA A 75 -29.48 1.60 8.12
N ALA A 76 -29.12 0.86 7.06
CA ALA A 76 -30.04 0.07 6.25
C ALA A 76 -30.56 -1.17 7.00
N ILE A 77 -29.72 -1.82 7.82
CA ILE A 77 -30.12 -2.96 8.66
C ILE A 77 -30.95 -2.48 9.86
N GLY A 78 -30.55 -1.37 10.48
CA GLY A 78 -31.29 -0.74 11.58
C GLY A 78 -30.80 -1.14 12.98
N PRO A 79 -31.57 -0.82 14.05
CA PRO A 79 -31.11 -0.83 15.43
C PRO A 79 -30.66 -2.19 16.00
N SER A 80 -31.06 -3.30 15.36
CA SER A 80 -30.67 -4.65 15.78
C SER A 80 -29.27 -5.05 15.29
N PHE A 81 -28.64 -4.25 14.41
CA PHE A 81 -27.29 -4.52 13.96
C PHE A 81 -26.30 -4.35 15.11
N LYS A 82 -25.47 -5.39 15.32
CA LYS A 82 -24.32 -5.33 16.21
C LYS A 82 -23.07 -5.29 15.35
N GLY A 83 -22.14 -4.39 15.69
CA GLY A 83 -20.84 -4.34 15.02
C GLY A 83 -20.05 -5.64 15.22
N PRO A 84 -19.06 -5.90 14.37
CA PRO A 84 -18.26 -7.12 14.46
C PRO A 84 -17.46 -7.15 15.76
N SER A 85 -17.36 -8.34 16.34
CA SER A 85 -16.47 -8.63 17.47
C SER A 85 -15.00 -8.61 17.06
N TYR A 86 -14.10 -8.59 18.05
CA TYR A 86 -12.65 -8.66 17.84
C TYR A 86 -12.24 -9.90 17.03
N ASP A 87 -12.84 -11.06 17.32
CA ASP A 87 -12.51 -12.31 16.64
C ASP A 87 -13.08 -12.37 15.22
N GLU A 88 -14.30 -11.88 15.01
CA GLU A 88 -14.86 -11.74 13.66
C GLU A 88 -14.00 -10.84 12.78
N MET A 89 -13.51 -9.72 13.32
CA MET A 89 -12.61 -8.81 12.60
C MET A 89 -11.29 -9.47 12.23
N ARG A 90 -10.58 -10.06 13.20
CA ARG A 90 -9.20 -10.54 12.98
C ARG A 90 -9.12 -11.85 12.21
N VAL A 91 -10.17 -12.67 12.24
CA VAL A 91 -10.17 -14.00 11.59
C VAL A 91 -11.00 -13.98 10.32
N HIS A 92 -12.31 -13.79 10.44
CA HIS A 92 -13.24 -14.05 9.34
C HIS A 92 -13.26 -12.89 8.33
N LEU A 93 -13.52 -11.67 8.80
CA LEU A 93 -13.62 -10.50 7.93
C LEU A 93 -12.28 -10.16 7.29
N LEU A 94 -11.17 -10.29 8.02
CA LEU A 94 -9.83 -10.11 7.45
C LEU A 94 -9.53 -11.17 6.37
N ALA A 95 -9.94 -12.43 6.57
CA ALA A 95 -9.75 -13.47 5.56
C ALA A 95 -10.59 -13.20 4.30
N ASP A 96 -11.83 -12.71 4.45
CA ASP A 96 -12.68 -12.33 3.34
C ASP A 96 -12.09 -11.15 2.55
N LEU A 97 -11.65 -10.09 3.23
CA LEU A 97 -10.97 -8.96 2.60
C LEU A 97 -9.67 -9.38 1.89
N LYS A 98 -8.90 -10.29 2.49
CA LYS A 98 -7.72 -10.88 1.85
C LYS A 98 -8.09 -11.62 0.57
N LYS A 99 -9.17 -12.40 0.59
CA LYS A 99 -9.65 -13.15 -0.58
C LYS A 99 -10.14 -12.21 -1.68
N GLU A 100 -10.85 -11.14 -1.34
CA GLU A 100 -11.25 -10.10 -2.30
C GLU A 100 -10.03 -9.47 -2.98
N CYS A 101 -9.01 -9.10 -2.21
CA CYS A 101 -7.74 -8.60 -2.73
C CYS A 101 -7.04 -9.63 -3.63
N GLN A 102 -7.04 -10.91 -3.26
CA GLN A 102 -6.45 -11.97 -4.09
C GLN A 102 -7.18 -12.13 -5.43
N LEU A 103 -8.51 -12.09 -5.44
CA LEU A 103 -9.31 -12.17 -6.67
C LEU A 103 -9.07 -10.96 -7.58
N LEU A 104 -8.90 -9.77 -7.00
CA LEU A 104 -8.50 -8.57 -7.73
C LEU A 104 -7.15 -8.75 -8.42
N VAL A 105 -6.13 -9.21 -7.68
CA VAL A 105 -4.79 -9.47 -8.23
C VAL A 105 -4.83 -10.55 -9.30
N GLU A 106 -5.61 -11.62 -9.10
CA GLU A 106 -5.80 -12.68 -10.08
C GLU A 106 -6.43 -12.17 -11.38
N GLY A 107 -7.37 -11.22 -11.28
CA GLY A 107 -7.95 -10.55 -12.45
C GLY A 107 -6.89 -9.89 -13.35
N TYR A 108 -5.82 -9.36 -12.75
CA TYR A 108 -4.73 -8.71 -13.47
C TYR A 108 -3.74 -9.68 -14.15
N ARG A 109 -3.68 -10.94 -13.71
CA ARG A 109 -2.76 -11.94 -14.30
C ARG A 109 -2.97 -12.15 -15.81
N SER A 110 -4.21 -12.04 -16.26
CA SER A 110 -4.54 -12.16 -17.69
C SER A 110 -3.87 -11.07 -18.53
N SER A 111 -3.73 -9.86 -17.97
CA SER A 111 -3.02 -8.75 -18.61
C SER A 111 -1.51 -8.99 -18.66
N TRP A 112 -0.93 -9.55 -17.60
CA TRP A 112 0.52 -9.85 -17.55
C TRP A 112 0.93 -10.81 -18.67
N LYS A 113 0.11 -11.84 -18.96
CA LYS A 113 0.33 -12.76 -20.09
C LYS A 113 0.35 -12.07 -21.45
N LYS A 114 -0.41 -10.98 -21.61
CA LYS A 114 -0.56 -10.27 -22.88
C LYS A 114 0.53 -9.23 -23.11
N THR A 115 0.88 -8.47 -22.07
CA THR A 115 1.80 -7.32 -22.20
C THR A 115 3.18 -7.58 -21.62
N GLY A 116 3.35 -8.68 -20.88
CA GLY A 116 4.44 -8.81 -19.93
C GLY A 116 4.24 -7.91 -18.70
N CYS A 117 5.09 -8.09 -17.71
CA CYS A 117 5.15 -7.25 -16.52
C CYS A 117 6.59 -7.13 -15.97
N THR A 118 6.81 -6.09 -15.17
CA THR A 118 8.05 -5.87 -14.43
C THR A 118 7.85 -6.26 -12.97
N LEU A 119 8.68 -7.15 -12.45
CA LEU A 119 8.75 -7.44 -11.02
C LEU A 119 9.68 -6.43 -10.35
N MET A 120 9.20 -5.76 -9.32
CA MET A 120 9.97 -4.81 -8.53
C MET A 120 10.11 -5.34 -7.11
N ALA A 121 11.33 -5.31 -6.57
CA ALA A 121 11.59 -5.65 -5.19
C ALA A 121 12.32 -4.50 -4.50
N ASP A 122 11.77 -4.03 -3.39
CA ASP A 122 12.38 -2.98 -2.57
C ASP A 122 12.52 -3.43 -1.13
N GLY A 123 13.72 -3.28 -0.58
CA GLY A 123 14.07 -3.70 0.76
C GLY A 123 14.29 -2.48 1.65
N TRP A 124 13.58 -2.41 2.77
CA TRP A 124 13.81 -1.40 3.79
C TRP A 124 14.23 -2.04 5.10
N THR A 125 15.23 -1.46 5.75
CA THR A 125 15.71 -1.88 7.07
C THR A 125 15.46 -0.76 8.07
N ASP A 126 14.79 -1.08 9.17
CA ASP A 126 14.52 -0.13 10.25
C ASP A 126 15.75 0.12 11.14
N GLN A 127 15.62 1.05 12.09
CA GLN A 127 16.70 1.35 13.05
C GLN A 127 17.06 0.18 13.97
N ARG A 128 16.16 -0.81 14.12
CA ARG A 128 16.36 -2.04 14.89
C ARG A 128 16.89 -3.19 14.03
N GLN A 129 17.29 -2.91 12.79
CA GLN A 129 17.77 -3.88 11.80
C GLN A 129 16.69 -4.87 11.31
N HIS A 130 15.41 -4.60 11.54
CA HIS A 130 14.31 -5.35 10.97
C HIS A 130 14.22 -5.04 9.47
N THR A 131 14.38 -6.06 8.64
CA THR A 131 14.29 -5.90 7.19
C THR A 131 12.97 -6.42 6.68
N LEU A 132 12.28 -5.60 5.89
CA LEU A 132 11.15 -6.02 5.07
C LEU A 132 11.51 -5.87 3.58
N ILE A 133 11.21 -6.88 2.78
CA ILE A 133 11.33 -6.85 1.33
C ILE A 133 9.93 -6.90 0.72
N ASN A 134 9.56 -5.83 0.01
CA ASN A 134 8.27 -5.70 -0.66
C ASN A 134 8.40 -6.08 -2.12
N PHE A 135 7.46 -6.87 -2.62
CA PHE A 135 7.35 -7.28 -4.00
C PHE A 135 6.13 -6.64 -4.65
N LEU A 136 6.35 -5.97 -5.78
CA LEU A 136 5.32 -5.35 -6.58
C LEU A 136 5.45 -5.80 -8.03
N VAL A 137 4.33 -5.93 -8.72
CA VAL A 137 4.29 -6.16 -10.17
C VAL A 137 3.76 -4.91 -10.83
N TYR A 138 4.56 -4.33 -11.72
CA TYR A 138 4.16 -3.24 -12.58
C TYR A 138 3.78 -3.77 -13.97
N TYR A 139 2.69 -3.24 -14.51
CA TYR A 139 2.27 -3.47 -15.89
C TYR A 139 1.53 -2.21 -16.40
N PRO A 140 1.33 -2.04 -17.71
CA PRO A 140 1.01 -0.73 -18.29
C PRO A 140 -0.22 0.01 -17.72
N THR A 141 -1.18 -0.71 -17.13
CA THR A 141 -2.41 -0.11 -16.60
C THR A 141 -2.44 0.00 -15.08
N CYS A 142 -1.57 -0.70 -14.34
CA CYS A 142 -1.60 -0.68 -12.88
C CYS A 142 -0.32 -1.25 -12.24
N MET A 143 -0.21 -1.07 -10.94
CA MET A 143 0.75 -1.72 -10.08
C MET A 143 0.00 -2.58 -9.06
N SER A 144 0.50 -3.78 -8.80
CA SER A 144 -0.10 -4.71 -7.84
C SER A 144 0.92 -5.11 -6.79
N PHE A 145 0.55 -4.98 -5.53
CA PHE A 145 1.31 -5.56 -4.43
C PHE A 145 1.20 -7.09 -4.49
N VAL A 146 2.33 -7.78 -4.43
CA VAL A 146 2.39 -9.26 -4.44
C VAL A 146 2.49 -9.79 -3.03
N LYS A 147 3.59 -9.48 -2.34
CA LYS A 147 3.83 -9.88 -0.95
C LYS A 147 4.88 -8.99 -0.31
N SER A 148 4.91 -9.00 1.02
CA SER A 148 6.02 -8.51 1.82
C SER A 148 6.64 -9.69 2.53
N VAL A 149 7.97 -9.68 2.65
CA VAL A 149 8.75 -10.76 3.26
C VAL A 149 9.54 -10.17 4.41
N ASP A 150 9.33 -10.71 5.60
CA ASP A 150 10.20 -10.46 6.73
C ASP A 150 11.54 -11.16 6.50
N ALA A 151 12.58 -10.35 6.44
CA ALA A 151 13.96 -10.73 6.18
C ALA A 151 14.87 -10.38 7.37
N PHE A 152 14.30 -10.22 8.57
CA PHE A 152 15.06 -9.95 9.79
C PHE A 152 16.12 -11.01 10.07
N ASP A 153 15.72 -12.30 10.09
CA ASP A 153 16.63 -13.43 10.35
C ASP A 153 17.35 -13.93 9.08
N MET A 154 17.15 -13.27 7.94
CA MET A 154 17.70 -13.70 6.67
C MET A 154 19.07 -13.09 6.42
N ILE A 155 20.10 -13.94 6.31
CA ILE A 155 21.38 -13.52 5.74
C ILE A 155 21.17 -13.23 4.25
N LYS A 156 21.27 -11.96 3.86
CA LYS A 156 20.99 -11.48 2.50
C LYS A 156 22.15 -11.75 1.53
N THR A 157 22.56 -13.01 1.37
CA THR A 157 23.50 -13.38 0.32
C THR A 157 22.83 -13.32 -1.07
N ALA A 158 23.64 -13.34 -2.13
CA ALA A 158 23.11 -13.39 -3.49
C ALA A 158 22.19 -14.60 -3.69
N ASP A 159 22.56 -15.77 -3.16
CA ASP A 159 21.79 -17.01 -3.29
C ASP A 159 20.44 -16.97 -2.55
N THR A 160 20.39 -16.41 -1.34
CA THR A 160 19.14 -16.34 -0.57
C THR A 160 18.17 -15.36 -1.22
N LEU A 161 18.67 -14.20 -1.66
CA LEU A 161 17.88 -13.24 -2.45
C LEU A 161 17.40 -13.85 -3.76
N PHE A 162 18.27 -14.56 -4.48
CA PHE A 162 17.89 -15.24 -5.72
C PHE A 162 16.79 -16.28 -5.50
N LYS A 163 16.88 -17.12 -4.46
CA LYS A 163 15.83 -18.10 -4.14
C LYS A 163 14.50 -17.42 -3.86
N LEU A 164 14.53 -16.32 -3.10
CA LEU A 164 13.34 -15.53 -2.80
C LEU A 164 12.73 -14.91 -4.06
N PHE A 165 13.56 -14.35 -4.94
CA PHE A 165 13.12 -13.78 -6.20
C PHE A 165 12.59 -14.84 -7.16
N ALA A 166 13.25 -15.99 -7.25
CA ALA A 166 12.80 -17.11 -8.06
C ALA A 166 11.41 -17.61 -7.61
N GLU A 167 11.16 -17.73 -6.30
CA GLU A 167 9.84 -18.09 -5.78
C GLU A 167 8.74 -17.12 -6.26
N VAL A 168 9.02 -15.82 -6.22
CA VAL A 168 8.07 -14.79 -6.69
C VAL A 168 7.93 -14.80 -8.21
N ILE A 169 9.03 -14.99 -8.94
CA ILE A 169 9.04 -15.11 -10.40
C ILE A 169 8.16 -16.29 -10.84
N GLU A 170 8.30 -17.46 -10.20
CA GLU A 170 7.45 -18.62 -10.50
C GLU A 170 5.99 -18.36 -10.12
N TRP A 171 5.75 -17.71 -8.98
CA TRP A 171 4.39 -17.36 -8.56
C TRP A 171 3.70 -16.43 -9.55
N VAL A 172 4.39 -15.42 -10.10
CA VAL A 172 3.88 -14.53 -11.15
C VAL A 172 3.77 -15.28 -12.50
N GLY A 173 4.66 -16.24 -12.71
CA GLY A 173 4.87 -16.96 -13.96
C GLY A 173 6.02 -16.32 -14.74
N SER A 174 7.14 -17.03 -14.85
CA SER A 174 8.37 -16.54 -15.49
C SER A 174 8.17 -16.08 -16.93
N SER A 175 7.25 -16.70 -17.68
CA SER A 175 6.88 -16.28 -19.04
C SER A 175 6.13 -14.94 -19.12
N ASN A 176 5.60 -14.45 -18.00
CA ASN A 176 4.93 -13.15 -17.92
C ASN A 176 5.90 -12.02 -17.55
N ILE A 177 7.07 -12.34 -16.99
CA ILE A 177 8.03 -11.34 -16.54
C ILE A 177 8.99 -11.04 -17.69
N VAL A 178 9.13 -9.76 -18.01
CA VAL A 178 10.13 -9.28 -18.98
C VAL A 178 11.32 -8.63 -18.28
N HIS A 179 11.11 -8.15 -17.06
CA HIS A 179 12.09 -7.32 -16.35
C HIS A 179 11.96 -7.47 -14.83
N VAL A 180 13.09 -7.48 -14.14
CA VAL A 180 13.20 -7.41 -12.68
C VAL A 180 13.97 -6.17 -12.30
N VAL A 181 13.42 -5.36 -11.40
CA VAL A 181 14.05 -4.17 -10.83
C VAL A 181 14.27 -4.36 -9.33
N THR A 182 15.49 -4.17 -8.87
CA THR A 182 15.84 -4.27 -7.45
C THR A 182 16.76 -3.14 -7.02
N ASP A 183 17.09 -3.08 -5.72
CA ASP A 183 18.18 -2.23 -5.23
C ASP A 183 19.53 -2.54 -5.93
N ASN A 184 20.44 -1.58 -5.92
CA ASN A 184 21.79 -1.64 -6.51
C ASN A 184 22.86 -2.14 -5.53
N ALA A 185 22.50 -2.56 -4.32
CA ALA A 185 23.43 -3.16 -3.38
C ALA A 185 24.07 -4.43 -3.96
N THR A 186 25.34 -4.69 -3.65
CA THR A 186 26.16 -5.76 -4.27
C THR A 186 25.47 -7.12 -4.32
N ASN A 187 24.78 -7.52 -3.24
CA ASN A 187 24.12 -8.82 -3.18
C ASN A 187 22.89 -8.90 -4.10
N TYR A 188 22.19 -7.78 -4.30
CA TYR A 188 21.07 -7.68 -5.25
C TYR A 188 21.56 -7.69 -6.70
N VAL A 189 22.68 -7.02 -6.99
CA VAL A 189 23.33 -7.09 -8.32
C VAL A 189 23.69 -8.53 -8.66
N SER A 190 24.32 -9.25 -7.72
CA SER A 190 24.67 -10.66 -7.91
C SER A 190 23.44 -11.54 -8.05
N ALA A 191 22.38 -11.33 -7.26
CA ALA A 191 21.12 -12.05 -7.41
C ALA A 191 20.45 -11.76 -8.78
N GLY A 192 20.53 -10.53 -9.27
CA GLY A 192 20.06 -10.14 -10.59
C GLY A 192 20.76 -10.89 -11.73
N LYS A 193 22.07 -11.11 -11.61
CA LYS A 193 22.83 -11.96 -12.56
C LYS A 193 22.34 -13.41 -12.53
N LEU A 194 22.14 -13.98 -11.33
CA LEU A 194 21.59 -15.34 -11.18
C LEU A 194 20.18 -15.47 -11.76
N ILE A 195 19.34 -14.43 -11.64
CA ILE A 195 18.02 -14.39 -12.31
C ILE A 195 18.19 -14.49 -13.82
N HIS A 196 19.09 -13.70 -14.40
CA HIS A 196 19.30 -13.69 -15.85
C HIS A 196 19.84 -15.04 -16.36
N GLU A 197 20.74 -15.68 -15.60
CA GLU A 197 21.25 -17.03 -15.91
C GLU A 197 20.14 -18.09 -15.88
N LYS A 198 19.26 -18.07 -14.88
CA LYS A 198 18.15 -19.04 -14.77
C LYS A 198 17.01 -18.75 -15.75
N TYR A 199 16.75 -17.48 -16.04
CA TYR A 199 15.65 -17.00 -16.86
C TYR A 199 16.18 -16.08 -17.97
N PRO A 200 16.68 -16.64 -19.09
CA PRO A 200 17.34 -15.86 -20.15
C PRO A 200 16.48 -14.75 -20.77
N ASN A 201 15.16 -14.87 -20.70
CA ASN A 201 14.20 -13.90 -21.22
C ASN A 201 13.87 -12.77 -20.24
N ILE A 202 14.40 -12.83 -19.02
CA ILE A 202 14.18 -11.82 -17.98
C ILE A 202 15.42 -10.93 -17.91
N PHE A 203 15.23 -9.64 -18.15
CA PHE A 203 16.26 -8.64 -17.91
C PHE A 203 16.26 -8.23 -16.45
N TRP A 204 17.42 -7.80 -15.95
CA TRP A 204 17.54 -7.18 -14.63
C TRP A 204 18.15 -5.78 -14.76
N SER A 205 17.66 -4.83 -13.96
CA SER A 205 18.32 -3.53 -13.80
C SER A 205 18.24 -3.03 -12.36
N PRO A 206 19.17 -2.17 -11.93
CA PRO A 206 19.06 -1.51 -10.63
C PRO A 206 17.92 -0.49 -10.63
N CYS A 207 17.45 -0.16 -9.42
CA CYS A 207 16.43 0.85 -9.19
C CYS A 207 16.95 2.25 -9.55
N ALA A 208 16.27 2.92 -10.48
CA ALA A 208 16.65 4.26 -10.94
C ALA A 208 16.69 5.29 -9.80
N ALA A 209 15.73 5.23 -8.86
CA ALA A 209 15.73 6.13 -7.70
C ALA A 209 16.97 5.93 -6.83
N HIS A 210 17.39 4.68 -6.63
CA HIS A 210 18.62 4.38 -5.90
C HIS A 210 19.87 4.84 -6.67
N CYS A 211 19.91 4.65 -7.99
CA CYS A 211 21.00 5.16 -8.83
C CYS A 211 21.13 6.69 -8.72
N ILE A 212 20.01 7.43 -8.79
CA ILE A 212 20.00 8.89 -8.60
C ILE A 212 20.50 9.25 -7.20
N ASN A 213 20.05 8.54 -6.16
CA ASN A 213 20.52 8.76 -4.80
C ASN A 213 22.04 8.56 -4.65
N LEU A 214 22.62 7.56 -5.32
CA LEU A 214 24.07 7.36 -5.35
C LEU A 214 24.80 8.51 -6.05
N ILE A 215 24.30 8.96 -7.20
CA ILE A 215 24.87 10.13 -7.92
C ILE A 215 24.83 11.37 -7.02
N LEU A 216 23.69 11.62 -6.35
CA LEU A 216 23.55 12.74 -5.43
C LEU A 216 24.49 12.60 -4.21
N LYS A 217 24.73 11.38 -3.73
CA LYS A 217 25.70 11.11 -2.65
C LYS A 217 27.13 11.43 -3.07
N ASP A 218 27.51 11.11 -4.31
CA ASP A 218 28.82 11.44 -4.85
C ASP A 218 29.00 12.96 -4.97
N ILE A 219 27.97 13.66 -5.47
CA ILE A 219 27.95 15.14 -5.49
C ILE A 219 28.06 15.70 -4.06
N ALA A 220 27.28 15.16 -3.12
CA ALA A 220 27.31 15.58 -1.72
C ALA A 220 28.66 15.35 -1.04
N SER A 221 29.50 14.46 -1.60
CA SER A 221 30.84 14.17 -1.11
C SER A 221 31.90 15.15 -1.61
N LEU A 222 31.57 16.07 -2.52
CA LEU A 222 32.47 17.15 -2.94
C LEU A 222 32.83 18.05 -1.75
N PRO A 223 34.10 18.44 -1.54
CA PRO A 223 34.54 19.08 -0.29
C PRO A 223 33.71 20.29 0.13
N HIS A 224 33.39 21.20 -0.81
CA HIS A 224 32.62 22.41 -0.53
C HIS A 224 31.14 22.11 -0.21
N ILE A 225 30.55 21.07 -0.83
CA ILE A 225 29.18 20.63 -0.56
C ILE A 225 29.11 19.87 0.76
N ALA A 226 30.05 18.96 1.01
CA ALA A 226 30.16 18.20 2.25
C ALA A 226 30.32 19.12 3.48
N ASP A 227 31.17 20.14 3.36
CA ASP A 227 31.36 21.18 4.38
C ASP A 227 30.08 22.00 4.64
N LEU A 228 29.38 22.41 3.56
CA LEU A 228 28.07 23.06 3.68
C LEU A 228 27.03 22.16 4.35
N ALA A 229 26.91 20.90 3.91
CA ALA A 229 25.98 19.92 4.45
C ALA A 229 26.26 19.63 5.93
N SER A 230 27.53 19.55 6.32
CA SER A 230 27.95 19.40 7.72
C SER A 230 27.51 20.58 8.58
N ARG A 231 27.73 21.81 8.13
CA ARG A 231 27.25 23.02 8.83
C ARG A 231 25.73 23.05 8.94
N ALA A 232 25.02 22.78 7.84
CA ALA A 232 23.56 22.73 7.83
C ALA A 232 23.04 21.66 8.80
N SER A 233 23.64 20.47 8.79
CA SER A 233 23.30 19.37 9.71
C SER A 233 23.43 19.78 11.17
N LYS A 234 24.47 20.53 11.56
CA LYS A 234 24.59 21.06 12.94
C LYS A 234 23.42 21.96 13.33
N VAL A 235 22.97 22.82 12.41
CA VAL A 235 21.79 23.67 12.64
C VAL A 235 20.52 22.82 12.74
N THR A 236 20.36 21.84 11.86
CA THR A 236 19.21 20.91 11.90
C THR A 236 19.19 20.15 13.22
N VAL A 237 20.30 19.54 13.64
CA VAL A 237 20.42 18.83 14.91
C VAL A 237 20.10 19.76 16.09
N PHE A 238 20.63 21.00 16.08
CA PHE A 238 20.27 21.99 17.09
C PHE A 238 18.76 22.24 17.12
N VAL A 239 18.13 22.55 16.00
CA VAL A 239 16.68 22.80 15.93
C VAL A 239 15.87 21.61 16.43
N TYR A 240 16.19 20.39 15.98
CA TYR A 240 15.45 19.18 16.36
C TYR A 240 15.61 18.82 17.85
N ASN A 241 16.76 19.15 18.46
CA ASN A 241 17.00 18.94 19.89
C ASN A 241 16.38 20.01 20.79
N HIS A 242 15.91 21.14 20.25
CA HIS A 242 15.34 22.24 21.03
C HIS A 242 13.86 22.46 20.68
N MET A 243 12.97 21.89 21.51
CA MET A 243 11.51 21.87 21.27
C MET A 243 10.89 23.25 21.01
N ILE A 244 11.38 24.30 21.65
CA ILE A 244 10.89 25.68 21.45
C ILE A 244 11.13 26.14 20.01
N PHE A 245 12.36 25.97 19.51
CA PHE A 245 12.72 26.35 18.14
C PHE A 245 12.00 25.48 17.11
N LEU A 246 11.94 24.16 17.33
CA LEU A 246 11.21 23.25 16.46
C LEU A 246 9.72 23.61 16.36
N SER A 247 9.08 23.89 17.50
CA SER A 247 7.67 24.29 17.56
C SER A 247 7.42 25.63 16.90
N TRP A 248 8.34 26.58 17.05
CA TRP A 248 8.26 27.88 16.40
C TRP A 248 8.41 27.78 14.88
N LEU A 249 9.37 26.99 14.37
CA LEU A 249 9.55 26.76 12.93
C LEU A 249 8.32 26.08 12.29
N ARG A 250 7.73 25.07 12.96
CA ARG A 250 6.53 24.37 12.47
C ARG A 250 5.27 25.23 12.43
N LYS A 251 5.23 26.35 13.16
CA LYS A 251 4.10 27.28 13.18
C LYS A 251 4.19 28.37 12.11
N ARG A 252 5.33 28.53 11.43
CA ARG A 252 5.41 29.46 10.30
C ARG A 252 4.54 28.93 9.17
N LYS A 253 3.50 29.69 8.84
CA LYS A 253 2.82 29.55 7.55
C LYS A 253 3.70 30.25 6.51
N GLU A 254 3.93 29.58 5.38
CA GLU A 254 4.38 30.24 4.15
C GLU A 254 3.32 31.24 3.65
#